data_AF-A0A838NFW5-F1
#
_entry.id   AF-A0A838NFW5-F1
#
_cell.length_a   1.000
_cell.length_b   1.000
_cell.length_c   1.000
_cell.angle_alpha   90.00
_cell.angle_beta   90.00
_cell.angle_gamma   90.00
#
_symmetry.space_group_name_H-M   'P 1'
#
loop_
_entity.id
_entity.type
_entity.pdbx_description
1 polymer ?
#
loop_
_entity_poly.entity_id
_entity_poly.type
_entity_poly.pdbx_seq_one_letter_code
_entity_poly.pdbx_strand_id
1 'polypeptide(L)'
;MTLFEIAVPAAAQTADLWSQIYVFVLATFIGLGVIRRVSRLLHTPLMSLTNAISAIAVVGAILVAGPDYPLGIRILGVIAVFASMTNIVSGFLITERMLKMFKSEKKPPDGARP
;
A
#
# COMPACT_ATOMS: atom_id res chain seq x y z
N MET A 1 -42.20 -20.80 -15.48
CA MET A 1 -41.08 -19.86 -15.60
C MET A 1 -40.49 -19.66 -14.22
N THR A 2 -39.84 -20.70 -13.73
CA THR A 2 -38.76 -20.60 -12.76
C THR A 2 -37.53 -20.00 -13.46
N LEU A 3 -36.58 -19.52 -12.66
CA LEU A 3 -35.20 -19.12 -13.00
C LEU A 3 -34.94 -17.61 -13.09
N PHE A 4 -34.10 -17.14 -12.16
CA PHE A 4 -33.26 -15.94 -12.26
C PHE A 4 -33.77 -14.63 -11.62
N GLU A 5 -34.47 -14.68 -10.49
CA GLU A 5 -34.12 -13.71 -9.43
C GLU A 5 -33.12 -14.41 -8.52
N ILE A 6 -31.86 -14.35 -8.95
CA ILE A 6 -30.75 -14.45 -8.00
C ILE A 6 -30.92 -13.22 -7.11
N ALA A 7 -31.70 -13.39 -6.04
CA ALA A 7 -31.40 -12.73 -4.79
C ALA A 7 -29.96 -13.15 -4.47
N VAL A 8 -29.00 -12.37 -4.97
CA VAL A 8 -27.76 -12.18 -4.24
C VAL A 8 -28.28 -11.49 -2.99
N PRO A 9 -28.46 -12.19 -1.85
CA PRO A 9 -28.73 -11.45 -0.64
C PRO A 9 -27.60 -10.43 -0.59
N ALA A 10 -27.99 -9.17 -0.48
CA ALA A 10 -27.09 -8.15 -0.01
C ALA A 10 -26.63 -8.61 1.38
N ALA A 11 -25.66 -9.52 1.40
CA ALA A 11 -24.62 -9.53 2.40
C ALA A 11 -23.88 -8.22 2.19
N ALA A 12 -24.57 -7.10 2.46
CA ALA A 12 -23.98 -5.94 3.05
C ALA A 12 -23.33 -6.51 4.29
N GLN A 13 -22.07 -6.88 4.14
CA GLN A 13 -21.23 -7.40 5.19
C GLN A 13 -21.22 -6.29 6.22
N THR A 14 -22.11 -6.38 7.21
CA THR A 14 -21.96 -5.65 8.45
C THR A 14 -20.62 -6.15 8.96
N ALA A 15 -19.57 -5.39 8.67
CA ALA A 15 -18.21 -5.77 9.00
C ALA A 15 -18.18 -5.86 10.51
N ASP A 16 -18.37 -7.08 10.99
CA ASP A 16 -18.56 -7.38 12.39
C ASP A 16 -17.29 -6.97 13.12
N LEU A 17 -17.43 -6.16 14.18
CA LEU A 17 -16.28 -5.63 14.92
C LEU A 17 -15.37 -6.76 15.41
N TRP A 18 -15.96 -7.91 15.78
CA TRP A 18 -15.19 -9.10 16.13
C TRP A 18 -14.37 -9.62 14.95
N SER A 19 -14.96 -9.69 13.77
CA SER A 19 -14.27 -10.04 12.53
C SER A 19 -13.16 -9.04 12.17
N GLN A 20 -13.37 -7.73 12.32
CA GLN A 20 -12.35 -6.71 12.05
C GLN A 20 -11.18 -6.79 13.04
N ILE A 21 -11.46 -6.95 14.33
CA ILE A 21 -10.43 -7.13 15.37
C ILE A 21 -9.66 -8.42 15.11
N TYR A 22 -10.35 -9.51 14.74
CA TYR A 22 -9.71 -10.78 14.39
C TYR A 22 -8.73 -10.60 13.22
N VAL A 23 -9.16 -9.96 12.14
CA VAL A 23 -8.30 -9.64 10.98
C VAL A 23 -7.14 -8.73 11.39
N PHE A 24 -7.39 -7.69 12.18
CA PHE A 24 -6.35 -6.75 12.66
C PHE A 24 -5.25 -7.47 13.46
N VAL A 25 -5.64 -8.33 14.40
CA VAL A 25 -4.71 -9.09 15.24
C VAL A 25 -3.90 -10.07 14.38
N LEU A 26 -4.56 -10.86 13.53
CA LEU A 26 -3.87 -11.81 12.65
C LEU A 26 -2.93 -11.11 11.65
N ALA A 27 -3.37 -10.02 11.03
CA ALA A 27 -2.54 -9.23 10.11
C ALA A 27 -1.30 -8.66 10.82
N THR A 28 -1.44 -8.23 12.08
CA THR A 28 -0.31 -7.75 12.90
C THR A 28 0.72 -8.85 13.14
N PHE A 29 0.27 -10.05 13.53
CA PHE A 29 1.17 -11.20 13.72
C PHE A 29 1.92 -11.56 12.43
N ILE A 30 1.22 -11.56 11.29
CA ILE A 30 1.83 -11.80 9.97
C ILE A 30 2.86 -10.71 9.67
N GLY A 31 2.53 -9.44 9.86
CA GLY A 31 3.43 -8.31 9.63
C GLY A 31 4.72 -8.41 10.45
N LEU A 32 4.61 -8.72 11.74
CA LEU A 32 5.77 -8.94 12.61
C LEU A 32 6.62 -10.14 12.14
N GLY A 33 5.98 -11.23 11.71
CA GLY A 33 6.65 -12.41 11.19
C GLY A 33 7.43 -12.13 9.90
N VAL A 34 6.90 -11.27 9.03
CA VAL A 34 7.53 -10.86 7.76
C VAL A 34 8.72 -9.93 8.02
N ILE A 35 8.55 -8.88 8.83
CA ILE A 35 9.61 -7.88 9.09
C ILE A 35 10.82 -8.53 9.77
N ARG A 36 10.62 -9.48 10.69
CA ARG A 36 11.72 -10.17 11.40
C ARG A 36 12.61 -11.01 10.49
N ARG A 37 12.16 -11.38 9.29
CA ARG A 37 12.88 -12.25 8.35
C ARG A 37 13.64 -11.48 7.27
N VAL A 38 13.65 -10.15 7.33
CA VAL A 38 14.38 -9.31 6.36
C VAL A 38 15.89 -9.35 6.62
N SER A 39 16.69 -9.38 5.55
CA SER A 39 18.15 -9.25 5.66
C SER A 39 18.55 -7.86 6.14
N ARG A 40 19.65 -7.75 6.89
CA ARG A 40 20.17 -6.47 7.41
C ARG A 40 20.43 -5.42 6.33
N LEU A 41 20.81 -5.88 5.13
CA LEU A 41 21.06 -5.02 3.97
C LEU A 41 19.80 -4.30 3.49
N LEU A 42 18.61 -4.84 3.81
CA LEU A 42 17.34 -4.32 3.34
C LEU A 42 16.61 -3.46 4.38
N HIS A 43 17.14 -3.19 5.58
CA HIS A 43 16.43 -2.36 6.57
C HIS A 43 16.14 -0.95 6.07
N THR A 44 17.09 -0.30 5.38
CA THR A 44 16.89 1.05 4.83
C THR A 44 15.92 1.06 3.62
N PRO A 45 16.03 0.14 2.64
CA PRO A 45 14.99 -0.05 1.63
C PRO A 45 13.61 -0.37 2.22
N LEU A 46 13.56 -1.22 3.26
CA LEU A 46 12.32 -1.62 3.92
C LEU A 46 11.67 -0.43 4.62
N MET A 47 12.46 0.42 5.29
CA MET A 47 11.97 1.65 5.92
C MET A 47 11.27 2.55 4.89
N SER A 48 11.89 2.77 3.72
CA SER A 48 11.29 3.54 2.63
C SER A 48 10.01 2.89 2.09
N LEU A 49 10.02 1.56 1.93
CA LEU A 49 8.87 0.82 1.43
C LEU A 49 7.68 0.88 2.41
N THR A 50 7.92 0.76 3.72
CA THR A 50 6.85 0.89 4.71
C THR A 50 6.25 2.29 4.75
N ASN A 51 7.04 3.32 4.45
CA ASN A 51 6.52 4.67 4.26
C ASN A 51 5.58 4.76 3.05
N ALA A 52 5.95 4.14 1.91
CA ALA A 52 5.10 4.06 0.72
C ALA A 52 3.76 3.34 0.98
N ILE A 53 3.80 2.23 1.75
CA ILE A 53 2.59 1.45 2.09
C ILE A 53 1.63 2.24 2.98
N SER A 54 2.12 3.13 3.85
CA SER A 54 1.27 3.97 4.71
C SER A 54 0.29 4.85 3.92
N ALA A 55 0.58 5.09 2.64
CA ALA A 55 -0.27 5.83 1.73
C ALA A 55 -1.58 5.11 1.34
N ILE A 56 -1.87 3.96 1.95
CA ILE A 56 -3.21 3.33 1.93
C ILE A 56 -4.32 4.29 2.41
N ALA A 57 -3.95 5.36 3.14
CA ALA A 57 -4.84 6.48 3.46
C ALA A 57 -5.57 7.07 2.24
N VAL A 58 -5.05 6.87 1.02
CA VAL A 58 -5.71 7.26 -0.24
C VAL A 58 -7.13 6.68 -0.36
N VAL A 59 -7.37 5.48 0.17
CA VAL A 59 -8.68 4.83 0.15
C VAL A 59 -9.68 5.68 0.93
N GLY A 60 -9.33 6.11 2.15
CA GLY A 60 -10.15 6.99 2.95
C GLY A 60 -10.32 8.38 2.31
N ALA A 61 -9.25 8.92 1.73
CA ALA A 61 -9.28 10.22 1.07
C ALA A 61 -10.23 10.26 -0.15
N ILE A 62 -10.25 9.19 -0.96
CA ILE A 62 -11.17 9.06 -2.10
C ILE A 62 -12.63 9.03 -1.62
N LEU A 63 -12.91 8.30 -0.54
CA LEU A 63 -14.27 8.25 0.03
C LEU A 63 -14.73 9.65 0.47
N VAL A 64 -13.86 10.42 1.14
CA VAL A 64 -14.17 11.77 1.63
C VAL A 64 -14.25 12.81 0.51
N ALA A 65 -13.51 12.62 -0.60
CA ALA A 65 -13.60 13.48 -1.79
C ALA A 65 -14.93 13.30 -2.58
N GLY A 66 -15.74 12.32 -2.20
CA GLY A 66 -17.05 12.04 -2.79
C GLY A 66 -18.06 13.20 -2.67
N PRO A 67 -19.14 13.18 -3.49
CA PRO A 67 -20.17 14.22 -3.49
C PRO A 67 -21.01 14.29 -2.23
N ASP A 68 -20.97 13.25 -1.40
CA ASP A 68 -21.80 13.12 -0.20
C ASP A 68 -21.34 14.02 0.96
N TYR A 69 -20.18 14.68 0.82
CA TYR A 69 -19.62 15.57 1.83
C TYR A 69 -19.76 17.06 1.48
N PRO A 70 -19.92 17.95 2.49
CA PRO A 70 -19.88 19.40 2.31
C PRO A 70 -18.62 19.87 1.58
N LEU A 71 -18.74 20.95 0.80
CA LEU A 71 -17.67 21.48 -0.06
C LEU A 71 -16.32 21.65 0.66
N GLY A 72 -16.32 22.16 1.90
CA GLY A 72 -15.09 22.33 2.69
C GLY A 72 -14.38 21.01 3.01
N ILE A 73 -15.14 19.98 3.39
CA ILE A 73 -14.60 18.63 3.65
C ILE A 73 -14.12 17.99 2.35
N ARG A 74 -14.85 18.23 1.26
CA ARG A 74 -14.52 17.70 -0.06
C ARG A 74 -13.20 18.24 -0.61
N ILE A 75 -12.93 19.54 -0.40
CA ILE A 75 -11.64 20.17 -0.75
C ILE A 75 -10.51 19.52 0.07
N LEU A 76 -10.71 19.31 1.37
CA LEU A 76 -9.74 18.60 2.20
C LEU A 76 -9.53 17.16 1.73
N GLY A 77 -10.58 16.48 1.29
CA GLY A 77 -10.52 15.15 0.66
C GLY A 77 -9.64 15.15 -0.59
N VAL A 78 -9.81 16.13 -1.48
CA VAL A 78 -8.97 16.27 -2.70
C VAL A 78 -7.50 16.53 -2.33
N ILE A 79 -7.23 17.38 -1.34
CA ILE A 79 -5.87 17.62 -0.84
C ILE A 79 -5.28 16.34 -0.23
N ALA A 80 -6.08 15.59 0.53
CA ALA A 80 -5.67 14.31 1.11
C ALA A 80 -5.37 13.26 0.04
N VAL A 81 -6.16 13.19 -1.04
CA VAL A 81 -5.88 12.31 -2.19
C VAL A 81 -4.55 12.69 -2.83
N PHE A 82 -4.32 13.97 -3.10
CA PHE A 82 -3.07 14.45 -3.66
C PHE A 82 -1.87 14.10 -2.76
N ALA A 83 -1.97 14.39 -1.46
CA ALA A 83 -0.92 14.10 -0.47
C ALA A 83 -0.66 12.60 -0.33
N SER A 84 -1.70 11.77 -0.41
CA SER A 84 -1.53 10.31 -0.37
C SER A 84 -0.89 9.79 -1.64
N MET A 85 -1.27 10.31 -2.81
CA MET A 85 -0.66 9.93 -4.08
C MET A 85 0.82 10.32 -4.16
N THR A 86 1.22 11.48 -3.64
CA THR A 86 2.65 11.84 -3.59
C THR A 86 3.44 10.89 -2.70
N ASN A 87 2.88 10.41 -1.59
CA ASN A 87 3.52 9.40 -0.73
C ASN A 87 3.68 8.04 -1.45
N ILE A 88 2.66 7.58 -2.19
CA ILE A 88 2.76 6.38 -3.05
C ILE A 88 3.91 6.56 -4.05
N VAL A 89 3.84 7.61 -4.89
CA VAL A 89 4.79 7.79 -6.01
C VAL A 89 6.22 7.99 -5.50
N SER A 90 6.42 8.87 -4.53
CA SER A 90 7.76 9.13 -3.99
C SER A 90 8.33 7.92 -3.25
N GLY A 91 7.51 7.23 -2.45
CA GLY A 91 7.92 6.07 -1.68
C GLY A 91 8.37 4.91 -2.57
N PHE A 92 7.63 4.60 -3.64
CA PHE A 92 8.04 3.55 -4.58
C PHE A 92 9.27 3.97 -5.42
N LEU A 93 9.36 5.22 -5.85
CA LEU A 93 10.51 5.71 -6.63
C LEU A 93 11.83 5.65 -5.84
N ILE A 94 11.81 6.09 -4.57
CA ILE A 94 12.98 6.06 -3.69
C ILE A 94 13.38 4.61 -3.41
N THR A 95 12.40 3.76 -3.11
CA THR A 95 12.64 2.32 -2.87
C THR A 95 13.27 1.66 -4.09
N GLU A 96 12.79 1.96 -5.31
CA GLU A 96 13.38 1.46 -6.54
C GLU A 96 14.85 1.87 -6.70
N ARG A 97 15.17 3.15 -6.44
CA ARG A 97 16.55 3.65 -6.51
C ARG A 97 17.45 2.94 -5.50
N MET A 98 16.93 2.70 -4.28
CA MET A 98 17.64 1.94 -3.27
C MET A 98 17.88 0.48 -3.69
N LEU A 99 16.89 -0.17 -4.28
CA LEU A 99 16.99 -1.56 -4.72
C LEU A 99 17.86 -1.74 -5.97
N LYS A 100 17.95 -0.73 -6.85
CA LYS A 100 18.84 -0.75 -8.02
C LYS A 100 20.31 -0.86 -7.62
N MET A 101 20.70 -0.35 -6.45
CA MET A 101 22.08 -0.45 -5.94
C MET A 101 22.48 -1.88 -5.51
N PHE A 102 21.52 -2.79 -5.34
CA PHE A 102 21.80 -4.22 -5.07
C PHE A 102 21.92 -5.06 -6.34
N LYS A 103 21.58 -4.51 -7.50
CA LYS A 103 21.82 -5.16 -8.79
C LYS A 103 23.24 -4.81 -9.21
N SER A 104 24.16 -5.78 -9.15
CA SER A 104 25.49 -5.60 -9.75
C SER A 104 25.34 -5.22 -11.22
N GLU A 105 25.81 -4.03 -11.58
CA GLU A 105 26.10 -3.72 -12.98
C GLU A 105 27.04 -4.82 -13.48
N LYS A 106 26.66 -5.52 -14.55
CA LYS A 106 27.59 -6.39 -15.27
C LYS A 106 28.73 -5.51 -15.77
N LYS A 107 29.86 -5.50 -15.06
CA LYS A 107 31.12 -4.98 -15.59
C LYS A 107 31.44 -5.79 -16.86
N PRO A 108 31.59 -5.17 -18.04
CA PRO A 108 32.09 -5.88 -19.22
C PRO A 108 33.44 -6.53 -18.88
N PRO A 109 33.76 -7.71 -19.46
CA PRO A 109 34.99 -8.43 -19.13
C PRO A 109 36.21 -7.53 -19.39
N ASP A 110 36.98 -7.34 -18.32
CA ASP A 110 38.22 -6.56 -18.30
C ASP A 110 39.30 -7.35 -19.04
N GLY A 111 39.35 -7.17 -20.35
CA GLY A 111 40.19 -7.91 -21.29
C GLY A 111 40.99 -7.03 -22.25
N ALA A 112 41.18 -5.75 -21.94
CA ALA A 112 42.08 -4.88 -22.71
C ALA A 112 43.30 -4.51 -21.84
N ARG A 113 44.20 -5.48 -21.65
CA ARG A 113 45.58 -5.20 -21.29
C ARG A 113 46.45 -5.71 -22.44
N PRO A 114 47.10 -4.86 -23.24
CA PRO A 114 48.29 -5.26 -23.98
C PRO A 114 49.44 -5.54 -23.01
#